data_AF-A0A942QZG1-F1
#
_entry.id   AF-A0A942QZG1-F1
#
_cell.length_a   1.000
_cell.length_b   1.000
_cell.length_c   1.000
_cell.angle_alpha   90.00
_cell.angle_beta   90.00
_cell.angle_gamma   90.00
#
_symmetry.space_group_name_H-M   'P 1'
#
loop_
_entity.id
_entity.type
_entity.pdbx_description
1 polymer ?
#
loop_
_entity_poly.entity_id
_entity_poly.type
_entity_poly.pdbx_seq_one_letter_code
_entity_poly.pdbx_strand_id
1 'polypeptide(L)'
;MKLLQTVIIGLLISLMLVPYTAFATAGSRIIPEKINVGIRFGTSATPIVGIYSKTGLELGTYIGNEFKPIYSFLQNNEIMVRKDSFFMNLNGSFIEYKSDELNDLNNANLQGPIHIQIGDTFSTKEAAEASISALPALGEAPYISYEDGWKVWIGLYTSMANAERAIAQFKTSAPELKFSIIPQDSKRIQVVDRNGKVLFMYNSEKDNYMFRSIPSKDAQPLIRVDGKNFRGTIHFKRYS
;
A
#
# COMPACT_ATOMS: atom_id res chain seq x y z
N MET A 1 65.03 46.69 17.80
CA MET A 1 64.64 45.66 16.81
C MET A 1 64.14 44.36 17.45
N LYS A 2 64.87 43.76 18.41
CA LYS A 2 64.45 42.49 19.06
C LYS A 2 63.10 42.56 19.80
N LEU A 3 62.83 43.65 20.51
CA LEU A 3 61.56 43.85 21.25
C LEU A 3 60.32 43.87 20.34
N LEU A 4 60.44 44.48 19.16
CA LEU A 4 59.35 44.56 18.18
C LEU A 4 59.02 43.18 17.58
N GLN A 5 60.05 42.36 17.32
CA GLN A 5 59.86 40.98 16.86
C GLN A 5 59.18 40.11 17.91
N THR A 6 59.54 40.25 19.19
CA THR A 6 58.92 39.45 20.26
C THR A 6 57.44 39.80 20.44
N VAL A 7 57.07 41.07 20.32
CA VAL A 7 55.67 41.52 20.38
C VAL A 7 54.86 41.00 19.19
N ILE A 8 55.42 41.03 17.98
CA ILE A 8 54.75 40.52 16.78
C ILE A 8 54.53 39.00 16.86
N ILE A 9 55.51 38.25 17.34
CA ILE A 9 55.40 36.79 17.50
C ILE A 9 54.36 36.45 18.58
N GLY A 10 54.33 37.20 19.69
CA GLY A 10 53.31 37.03 20.74
C GLY A 10 51.90 37.27 20.22
N LEU A 11 51.71 38.28 19.37
CA LEU A 11 50.42 38.60 18.77
C LEU A 11 49.94 37.50 17.80
N LEU A 12 50.87 36.96 17.00
CA LEU A 12 50.58 35.85 16.06
C LEU A 12 50.17 34.57 16.79
N ILE A 13 50.82 34.24 17.90
CA ILE A 13 50.48 33.08 18.73
C ILE A 13 49.12 33.28 19.41
N SER A 14 48.83 34.48 19.90
CA SER A 14 47.52 34.83 20.47
C SER A 14 46.39 34.73 19.45
N LEU A 15 46.65 35.02 18.17
CA LEU A 15 45.65 34.93 17.10
C LEU A 15 45.32 33.48 16.72
N MET A 16 46.25 32.54 16.95
CA MET A 16 46.03 31.10 16.69
C MET A 16 45.33 30.36 17.82
N LEU A 17 45.18 30.97 19.00
CA LEU A 17 44.49 30.39 20.16
C LEU A 17 43.00 30.73 20.22
N VAL A 18 42.44 31.42 19.21
CA VAL A 18 40.99 31.65 19.13
C VAL A 18 40.31 30.33 18.80
N PRO A 19 39.50 29.74 19.70
CA PRO A 19 38.78 28.52 19.39
C PRO A 19 37.82 28.82 18.25
N TYR A 20 38.00 28.15 17.12
CA TYR A 20 36.98 28.06 16.09
C TYR A 20 35.79 27.34 16.72
N THR A 21 34.82 28.10 17.23
CA THR A 21 33.48 27.57 17.46
C THR A 21 32.90 27.30 16.08
N ALA A 22 33.15 26.09 15.56
CA ALA A 22 32.36 25.56 14.48
C ALA A 22 30.92 25.57 15.01
N PHE A 23 30.14 26.55 14.56
CA PHE A 23 28.69 26.46 14.61
C PHE A 23 28.35 25.25 13.75
N ALA A 24 28.31 24.08 14.37
CA ALA A 24 27.52 22.99 13.86
C ALA A 24 26.11 23.55 13.81
N THR A 25 25.69 24.00 12.63
CA THR A 25 24.27 24.08 12.34
C THR A 25 23.78 22.67 12.62
N ALA A 26 23.08 22.51 13.73
CA ALA A 26 22.14 21.43 13.91
C ALA A 26 21.08 21.67 12.83
N GLY A 27 21.43 21.35 11.58
CA GLY A 27 20.47 21.11 10.54
C GLY A 27 19.65 19.98 11.10
N SER A 28 18.53 20.32 11.72
CA SER A 28 17.49 19.36 12.04
C SER A 28 17.35 18.55 10.78
N ARG A 29 17.77 17.27 10.81
CA ARG A 29 17.44 16.36 9.74
C ARG A 29 15.92 16.39 9.74
N ILE A 30 15.32 17.14 8.82
CA ILE A 30 13.87 17.21 8.66
C ILE A 30 13.52 15.80 8.18
N ILE A 31 13.23 14.91 9.14
CA ILE A 31 12.75 13.57 8.84
C ILE A 31 11.36 13.80 8.26
N PRO A 32 11.12 13.46 6.99
CA PRO A 32 9.81 13.69 6.40
C PRO A 32 8.75 12.91 7.19
N GLU A 33 7.72 13.60 7.67
CA GLU A 33 6.58 12.96 8.33
C GLU A 33 5.69 12.21 7.33
N LYS A 34 5.82 12.53 6.04
CA LYS A 34 5.05 11.95 4.95
C LYS A 34 5.97 11.60 3.79
N ILE A 35 5.79 10.40 3.27
CA ILE A 35 6.49 9.90 2.09
C ILE A 35 5.45 9.54 1.05
N ASN A 36 5.62 10.09 -0.16
CA ASN A 36 4.79 9.72 -1.30
C ASN A 36 5.52 8.64 -2.09
N VAL A 37 4.91 7.47 -2.21
CA VAL A 37 5.36 6.40 -3.10
C VAL A 37 4.40 6.39 -4.28
N GLY A 38 4.87 6.89 -5.43
CA GLY A 38 4.06 6.90 -6.64
C GLY A 38 3.89 5.49 -7.19
N ILE A 39 2.67 4.97 -7.19
CA ILE A 39 2.31 3.80 -8.02
C ILE A 39 1.77 4.38 -9.32
N ARG A 40 2.65 4.73 -10.28
CA ARG A 40 2.23 5.51 -11.45
C ARG A 40 2.73 5.01 -12.80
N PHE A 41 1.94 5.35 -13.80
CA PHE A 41 1.97 4.94 -15.20
C PHE A 41 3.18 5.54 -15.94
N GLY A 42 4.02 4.68 -16.55
CA GLY A 42 5.29 5.02 -17.22
C GLY A 42 6.28 3.85 -17.17
N THR A 43 7.51 3.99 -17.71
CA THR A 43 8.51 2.89 -17.79
C THR A 43 9.41 2.73 -16.56
N SER A 44 9.32 3.60 -15.54
CA SER A 44 10.31 3.66 -14.44
C SER A 44 9.73 3.54 -13.01
N ALA A 45 8.43 3.32 -12.84
CA ALA A 45 7.79 3.23 -11.53
C ALA A 45 7.43 1.78 -11.15
N THR A 46 7.56 1.43 -9.87
CA THR A 46 7.32 0.07 -9.39
C THR A 46 5.81 -0.23 -9.33
N PRO A 47 5.31 -1.25 -10.05
CA PRO A 47 3.87 -1.58 -10.09
C PRO A 47 3.37 -2.25 -8.80
N ILE A 48 4.31 -2.68 -7.95
CA ILE A 48 4.11 -3.39 -6.69
C ILE A 48 5.15 -2.90 -5.69
N VAL A 49 4.77 -2.71 -4.44
CA VAL A 49 5.67 -2.28 -3.37
C VAL A 49 5.44 -3.14 -2.14
N GLY A 50 6.51 -3.70 -1.57
CA GLY A 50 6.44 -4.44 -0.33
C GLY A 50 6.47 -3.50 0.87
N ILE A 51 5.51 -3.64 1.77
CA ILE A 51 5.48 -2.90 3.04
C ILE A 51 5.31 -3.80 4.25
N TYR A 52 5.96 -3.40 5.34
CA TYR A 52 5.96 -4.15 6.59
C TYR A 52 6.08 -3.21 7.79
N SER A 53 5.44 -3.56 8.90
CA SER A 53 5.73 -2.96 10.20
C SER A 53 5.64 -4.01 11.30
N LYS A 54 6.49 -3.88 12.33
CA LYS A 54 6.52 -4.79 13.47
C LYS A 54 5.23 -4.73 14.31
N THR A 55 4.55 -3.60 14.32
CA THR A 55 3.31 -3.39 15.10
C THR A 55 2.05 -3.65 14.27
N GLY A 56 2.19 -4.10 13.03
CA GLY A 56 1.12 -4.10 12.05
C GLY A 56 0.97 -2.75 11.35
N LEU A 57 0.13 -2.73 10.31
CA LEU A 57 -0.11 -1.56 9.48
C LEU A 57 -1.57 -1.16 9.56
N GLU A 58 -1.86 0.12 9.41
CA GLU A 58 -3.22 0.61 9.20
C GLU A 58 -3.27 1.56 8.01
N LEU A 59 -4.33 1.42 7.23
CA LEU A 59 -4.71 2.30 6.14
C LEU A 59 -5.76 3.27 6.66
N GLY A 60 -5.66 4.53 6.29
CA GLY A 60 -6.57 5.58 6.77
C GLY A 60 -6.35 6.89 6.06
N THR A 61 -7.04 7.92 6.52
CA THR A 61 -6.91 9.30 6.06
C THR A 61 -6.66 10.22 7.24
N TYR A 62 -6.18 11.45 6.97
CA TYR A 62 -6.10 12.49 8.00
C TYR A 62 -7.33 13.40 7.91
N ILE A 63 -7.99 13.60 9.05
CA ILE A 63 -8.99 14.65 9.24
C ILE A 63 -8.38 15.66 10.22
N GLY A 64 -7.92 16.80 9.69
CA GLY A 64 -7.05 17.70 10.45
C GLY A 64 -5.74 17.00 10.82
N ASN A 65 -5.40 16.98 12.12
CA ASN A 65 -4.20 16.32 12.64
C ASN A 65 -4.46 14.90 13.14
N GLU A 66 -5.70 14.42 13.07
CA GLU A 66 -6.07 13.09 13.52
C GLU A 66 -6.10 12.11 12.35
N PHE A 67 -5.40 11.00 12.50
CA PHE A 67 -5.49 9.90 11.54
C PHE A 67 -6.70 9.04 11.87
N LYS A 68 -7.60 8.89 10.89
CA LYS A 68 -8.77 8.03 10.96
C LYS A 68 -8.47 6.72 10.24
N PRO A 69 -8.24 5.61 10.96
CA PRO A 69 -8.03 4.32 10.33
C PRO A 69 -9.32 3.84 9.67
N ILE A 70 -9.18 3.29 8.47
CA ILE A 70 -10.26 2.60 7.75
C ILE A 70 -10.08 1.08 7.81
N TYR A 71 -8.85 0.61 7.78
CA TYR A 71 -8.56 -0.83 7.76
C TYR A 71 -7.21 -1.12 8.41
N SER A 72 -7.10 -2.25 9.10
CA SER A 72 -5.91 -2.64 9.85
C SER A 72 -5.41 -4.01 9.41
N PHE A 73 -4.11 -4.09 9.16
CA PHE A 73 -3.38 -5.30 8.80
C PHE A 73 -2.55 -5.70 10.02
N LEU A 74 -3.17 -6.48 10.90
CA LEU A 74 -2.59 -6.88 12.19
C LEU A 74 -1.58 -8.02 12.09
N GLN A 75 -1.58 -8.71 10.95
CA GLN A 75 -0.61 -9.78 10.71
C GLN A 75 0.77 -9.13 10.56
N ASN A 76 1.71 -9.50 11.42
CA ASN A 76 3.10 -9.02 11.40
C ASN A 76 3.92 -9.63 10.25
N ASN A 77 3.32 -9.62 9.06
CA ASN A 77 3.88 -10.12 7.82
C ASN A 77 3.99 -8.96 6.84
N GLU A 78 4.89 -9.09 5.88
CA GLU A 78 4.96 -8.16 4.77
C GLU A 78 3.74 -8.33 3.86
N ILE A 79 3.09 -7.22 3.53
CA ILE A 79 2.03 -7.13 2.54
C ILE A 79 2.55 -6.40 1.31
N MET A 80 1.93 -6.63 0.17
CA MET A 80 2.26 -5.95 -1.06
C MET A 80 1.14 -5.01 -1.46
N VAL A 81 1.50 -3.76 -1.75
CA VAL A 81 0.59 -2.76 -2.31
C VAL A 81 0.89 -2.66 -3.80
N ARG A 82 -0.10 -2.97 -4.63
CA ARG A 82 0.04 -2.99 -6.09
C ARG A 82 -1.13 -2.31 -6.76
N LYS A 83 -0.94 -1.89 -8.01
CA LYS A 83 -2.06 -1.41 -8.82
C LYS A 83 -3.02 -2.54 -9.16
N ASP A 84 -4.25 -2.16 -9.49
CA ASP A 84 -5.20 -3.06 -10.13
C ASP A 84 -4.87 -3.24 -11.62
N SER A 85 -4.14 -4.31 -11.96
CA SER A 85 -3.63 -4.63 -13.30
C SER A 85 -3.42 -6.15 -13.45
N PHE A 86 -2.90 -6.56 -14.61
CA PHE A 86 -2.50 -7.94 -14.87
C PHE A 86 -1.16 -8.26 -14.20
N PHE A 87 -1.13 -9.36 -13.44
CA PHE A 87 0.08 -9.87 -12.81
C PHE A 87 0.21 -11.37 -13.04
N MET A 88 1.44 -11.81 -13.23
CA MET A 88 1.81 -13.22 -13.18
C MET A 88 2.47 -13.51 -11.82
N ASN A 89 1.95 -14.49 -11.10
CA ASN A 89 2.55 -15.01 -9.88
C ASN A 89 3.53 -16.13 -10.20
N LEU A 90 4.81 -15.89 -9.96
CA LEU A 90 5.88 -16.86 -10.06
C LEU A 90 6.40 -17.17 -8.66
N ASN A 91 5.73 -18.10 -7.97
CA ASN A 91 6.11 -18.57 -6.62
C ASN A 91 6.29 -17.43 -5.59
N GLY A 92 5.34 -16.49 -5.56
CA GLY A 92 5.36 -15.33 -4.67
C GLY A 92 6.07 -14.10 -5.24
N SER A 93 6.68 -14.22 -6.42
CA SER A 93 7.18 -13.07 -7.19
C SER A 93 6.13 -12.62 -8.20
N PHE A 94 5.71 -11.36 -8.10
CA PHE A 94 4.71 -10.79 -9.00
C PHE A 94 5.37 -9.96 -10.08
N ILE A 95 5.16 -10.36 -11.33
CA ILE A 95 5.60 -9.61 -12.49
C ILE A 95 4.37 -9.01 -13.16
N GLU A 96 4.40 -7.70 -13.40
CA GLU A 96 3.36 -7.08 -14.20
C GLU A 96 3.43 -7.63 -15.62
N TYR A 97 2.28 -8.06 -16.11
CA TYR A 97 2.14 -8.71 -17.41
C TYR A 97 1.24 -7.86 -18.33
N LYS A 98 1.47 -7.94 -19.65
CA LYS A 98 0.56 -7.36 -20.63
C LYS A 98 -0.35 -8.47 -21.12
N SER A 99 -1.65 -8.36 -20.85
CA SER A 99 -2.65 -9.37 -21.20
C SER A 99 -2.57 -9.77 -22.68
N ASP A 100 -2.65 -11.07 -22.93
CA ASP A 100 -2.83 -11.68 -24.24
C ASP A 100 -4.00 -12.66 -24.14
N GLU A 101 -5.19 -12.20 -24.52
CA GLU A 101 -6.43 -12.94 -24.33
C GLU A 101 -6.41 -14.36 -24.93
N LEU A 102 -5.60 -14.64 -25.95
CA LEU A 102 -5.52 -15.96 -26.57
C LEU A 102 -4.64 -16.92 -25.75
N ASN A 103 -3.55 -16.41 -25.18
CA ASN A 103 -2.56 -17.19 -24.45
C ASN A 103 -2.85 -17.26 -22.93
N ASP A 104 -3.69 -16.37 -22.43
CA ASP A 104 -4.03 -16.25 -21.01
C ASP A 104 -5.17 -17.18 -20.56
N LEU A 105 -5.82 -17.84 -21.51
CA LEU A 105 -6.95 -18.73 -21.26
C LEU A 105 -6.49 -19.90 -20.37
N ASN A 106 -6.95 -19.89 -19.11
CA ASN A 106 -6.73 -20.91 -18.09
C ASN A 106 -5.33 -20.91 -17.43
N ASN A 107 -4.54 -19.86 -17.57
CA ASN A 107 -3.31 -19.75 -16.80
C ASN A 107 -3.62 -19.35 -15.34
N ALA A 108 -3.59 -20.33 -14.44
CA ALA A 108 -3.88 -20.14 -13.01
C ALA A 108 -2.89 -19.21 -12.28
N ASN A 109 -1.72 -18.93 -12.88
CA ASN A 109 -0.75 -18.00 -12.33
C ASN A 109 -1.06 -16.54 -12.69
N LEU A 110 -1.99 -16.29 -13.61
CA LEU A 110 -2.40 -14.95 -13.99
C LEU A 110 -3.50 -14.45 -13.06
N GLN A 111 -3.34 -13.20 -12.65
CA GLN A 111 -4.31 -12.44 -11.87
C GLN A 111 -4.66 -11.21 -12.67
N GLY A 112 -5.96 -10.98 -12.86
CA GLY A 112 -6.45 -9.83 -13.62
C GLY A 112 -7.21 -8.81 -12.77
N PRO A 113 -7.49 -7.64 -13.36
CA PRO A 113 -8.13 -6.51 -12.69
C PRO A 113 -9.66 -6.53 -12.78
N ILE A 114 -10.26 -7.68 -13.07
CA ILE A 114 -11.71 -7.86 -13.10
C ILE A 114 -12.12 -8.60 -11.85
N HIS A 115 -13.14 -8.09 -11.16
CA HIS A 115 -13.63 -8.65 -9.90
C HIS A 115 -15.13 -8.92 -10.00
N ILE A 116 -15.66 -9.64 -9.04
CA ILE A 116 -17.11 -9.81 -8.89
C ILE A 116 -17.50 -9.26 -7.53
N GLN A 117 -18.46 -8.35 -7.49
CA GLN A 117 -19.10 -7.93 -6.25
C GLN A 117 -20.20 -8.92 -5.86
N ILE A 118 -20.27 -9.23 -4.57
CA ILE A 118 -21.30 -10.05 -3.95
C ILE A 118 -22.24 -9.13 -3.16
N GLY A 119 -23.52 -9.15 -3.51
CA GLY A 119 -24.54 -8.35 -2.85
C GLY A 119 -24.42 -6.84 -3.10
N ASP A 120 -25.02 -6.07 -2.21
CA ASP A 120 -25.13 -4.61 -2.29
C ASP A 120 -24.01 -3.92 -1.46
N THR A 121 -23.93 -2.59 -1.53
CA THR A 121 -22.98 -1.80 -0.71
C THR A 121 -23.43 -1.74 0.75
N PHE A 122 -22.49 -1.86 1.67
CA PHE A 122 -22.67 -1.79 3.12
C PHE A 122 -22.28 -0.39 3.65
N SER A 123 -22.99 0.06 4.69
CA SER A 123 -22.73 1.33 5.36
C SER A 123 -21.52 1.29 6.30
N THR A 124 -21.19 0.12 6.84
CA THR A 124 -20.07 -0.07 7.76
C THR A 124 -19.18 -1.24 7.34
N LYS A 125 -17.92 -1.19 7.76
CA LYS A 125 -16.96 -2.26 7.55
C LYS A 125 -17.42 -3.56 8.19
N GLU A 126 -17.91 -3.47 9.42
CA GLU A 126 -18.33 -4.61 10.24
C GLU A 126 -19.49 -5.35 9.58
N ALA A 127 -20.42 -4.62 8.94
CA ALA A 127 -21.51 -5.24 8.19
C ALA A 127 -21.02 -5.99 6.95
N ALA A 128 -20.02 -5.46 6.24
CA ALA A 128 -19.41 -6.14 5.10
C ALA A 128 -18.60 -7.39 5.54
N GLU A 129 -17.87 -7.31 6.66
CA GLU A 129 -17.15 -8.46 7.23
C GLU A 129 -18.09 -9.54 7.76
N ALA A 130 -19.21 -9.15 8.37
CA ALA A 130 -20.27 -10.07 8.78
C ALA A 130 -20.89 -10.76 7.55
N SER A 131 -21.10 -10.04 6.45
CA SER A 131 -21.56 -10.61 5.18
C SER A 131 -20.59 -11.67 4.67
N ILE A 132 -19.27 -11.39 4.64
CA ILE A 132 -18.25 -12.39 4.28
C ILE A 132 -18.36 -13.65 5.14
N SER A 133 -18.52 -13.49 6.45
CA SER A 133 -18.60 -14.61 7.39
C SER A 133 -19.86 -15.46 7.22
N ALA A 134 -20.92 -14.89 6.65
CA ALA A 134 -22.18 -15.58 6.36
C ALA A 134 -22.24 -16.23 4.97
N LEU A 135 -21.24 -15.98 4.11
CA LEU A 135 -21.24 -16.53 2.75
C LEU A 135 -20.97 -18.04 2.76
N PRO A 136 -21.62 -18.82 1.88
CA PRO A 136 -21.25 -20.20 1.66
C PRO A 136 -19.85 -20.27 1.01
N ALA A 137 -19.24 -21.45 1.04
CA ALA A 137 -17.97 -21.67 0.35
C ALA A 137 -18.18 -21.54 -1.17
N LEU A 138 -17.61 -20.49 -1.77
CA LEU A 138 -17.68 -20.23 -3.22
C LEU A 138 -16.47 -20.77 -3.99
N GLY A 139 -15.52 -21.44 -3.33
CA GLY A 139 -14.28 -21.95 -3.93
C GLY A 139 -13.15 -20.91 -4.00
N GLU A 140 -13.48 -19.63 -3.87
CA GLU A 140 -12.53 -18.52 -3.71
C GLU A 140 -12.85 -17.74 -2.44
N ALA A 141 -11.84 -17.08 -1.87
CA ALA A 141 -12.03 -16.26 -0.66
C ALA A 141 -12.47 -14.84 -1.03
N PRO A 142 -13.65 -14.38 -0.58
CA PRO A 142 -14.06 -13.00 -0.74
C PRO A 142 -13.21 -12.06 0.14
N TYR A 143 -13.17 -10.79 -0.23
CA TYR A 143 -12.40 -9.75 0.44
C TYR A 143 -13.17 -8.43 0.45
N ILE A 144 -12.76 -7.53 1.34
CA ILE A 144 -13.35 -6.21 1.49
C ILE A 144 -12.76 -5.24 0.47
N SER A 145 -13.62 -4.46 -0.17
CA SER A 145 -13.27 -3.32 -1.02
C SER A 145 -13.94 -2.05 -0.50
N TYR A 146 -13.24 -0.92 -0.58
CA TYR A 146 -13.78 0.40 -0.22
C TYR A 146 -13.75 1.35 -1.42
N GLU A 147 -14.92 1.57 -2.00
CA GLU A 147 -15.14 2.44 -3.15
C GLU A 147 -16.59 2.92 -3.10
N ASP A 148 -16.81 4.15 -2.64
CA ASP A 148 -18.14 4.71 -2.37
C ASP A 148 -18.99 3.89 -1.39
N GLY A 149 -18.32 3.40 -0.36
CA GLY A 149 -18.89 2.52 0.67
C GLY A 149 -18.19 1.18 0.72
N TRP A 150 -18.60 0.36 1.67
CA TRP A 150 -18.02 -0.95 1.92
C TRP A 150 -18.64 -1.98 1.00
N LYS A 151 -17.82 -2.76 0.30
CA LYS A 151 -18.25 -3.77 -0.65
C LYS A 151 -17.54 -5.09 -0.37
N VAL A 152 -18.19 -6.19 -0.75
CA VAL A 152 -17.61 -7.53 -0.69
C VAL A 152 -17.33 -7.99 -2.11
N TRP A 153 -16.06 -8.17 -2.46
CA TRP A 153 -15.63 -8.62 -3.77
C TRP A 153 -14.99 -10.00 -3.71
N ILE A 154 -14.93 -10.68 -4.85
CA ILE A 154 -14.30 -11.98 -5.02
C ILE A 154 -13.60 -12.06 -6.38
N GLY A 155 -12.48 -12.78 -6.40
CA GLY A 155 -11.74 -13.10 -7.61
C GLY A 155 -10.86 -11.98 -8.19
N LEU A 156 -9.98 -12.43 -9.08
CA LEU A 156 -9.00 -11.66 -9.85
C LEU A 156 -8.96 -12.18 -11.30
N TYR A 157 -10.03 -11.92 -12.06
CA TYR A 157 -10.24 -12.49 -13.37
C TYR A 157 -9.49 -11.73 -14.47
N THR A 158 -8.95 -12.47 -15.44
CA THR A 158 -8.24 -11.93 -16.59
C THR A 158 -9.15 -11.49 -17.73
N SER A 159 -10.42 -11.90 -17.73
CA SER A 159 -11.40 -11.52 -18.75
C SER A 159 -12.82 -11.49 -18.20
N MET A 160 -13.72 -10.77 -18.88
CA MET A 160 -15.15 -10.76 -18.56
C MET A 160 -15.75 -12.16 -18.67
N ALA A 161 -15.36 -12.93 -19.69
CA ALA A 161 -15.81 -14.30 -19.88
C ALA A 161 -15.39 -15.23 -18.71
N ASN A 162 -14.21 -15.02 -18.13
CA ASN A 162 -13.77 -15.77 -16.94
C ASN A 162 -14.62 -15.41 -15.72
N ALA A 163 -14.92 -14.13 -15.53
CA ALA A 163 -15.79 -13.67 -14.44
C ALA A 163 -17.24 -14.19 -14.61
N GLU A 164 -17.80 -14.17 -15.82
CA GLU A 164 -19.14 -14.71 -16.11
C GLU A 164 -19.24 -16.21 -15.81
N ARG A 165 -18.22 -16.99 -16.19
CA ARG A 165 -18.13 -18.41 -15.85
C ARG A 165 -18.07 -18.63 -14.34
N ALA A 166 -17.31 -17.82 -13.61
CA ALA A 166 -17.26 -17.89 -12.15
C ALA A 166 -18.63 -17.55 -11.52
N ILE A 167 -19.34 -16.52 -12.02
CA ILE A 167 -20.70 -16.21 -11.55
C ILE A 167 -21.64 -17.40 -11.77
N ALA A 168 -21.59 -18.08 -12.92
CA ALA A 168 -22.41 -19.26 -13.17
C ALA A 168 -22.14 -20.38 -12.16
N GLN A 169 -20.88 -20.58 -11.78
CA GLN A 169 -20.49 -21.54 -10.74
C GLN A 169 -20.98 -21.10 -9.35
N PHE A 170 -20.79 -19.83 -8.99
CA PHE A 170 -21.25 -19.30 -7.70
C PHE A 170 -22.76 -19.41 -7.52
N LYS A 171 -23.54 -19.16 -8.58
CA LYS A 171 -25.00 -19.34 -8.58
C LYS A 171 -25.45 -20.77 -8.36
N THR A 172 -24.60 -21.76 -8.65
CA THR A 172 -24.89 -23.17 -8.31
C THR A 172 -24.84 -23.40 -6.80
N SER A 173 -23.89 -22.77 -6.11
CA SER A 173 -23.73 -22.91 -4.66
C SER A 173 -24.56 -21.90 -3.85
N ALA A 174 -24.92 -20.77 -4.45
CA ALA A 174 -25.56 -19.64 -3.79
C ALA A 174 -26.54 -18.92 -4.73
N PRO A 175 -27.67 -19.56 -5.09
CA PRO A 175 -28.59 -19.05 -6.11
C PRO A 175 -29.26 -17.72 -5.73
N GLU A 176 -29.44 -17.47 -4.44
CA GLU A 176 -30.10 -16.27 -3.91
C GLU A 176 -29.17 -15.04 -3.86
N LEU A 177 -27.85 -15.22 -4.06
CA LEU A 177 -26.90 -14.12 -4.02
C LEU A 177 -26.90 -13.34 -5.32
N LYS A 178 -26.84 -12.01 -5.19
CA LYS A 178 -26.60 -11.12 -6.32
C LYS A 178 -25.10 -11.05 -6.61
N PHE A 179 -24.74 -11.13 -7.88
CA PHE A 179 -23.38 -10.97 -8.36
C PHE A 179 -23.34 -9.90 -9.46
N SER A 180 -22.37 -8.99 -9.40
CA SER A 180 -22.12 -8.01 -10.45
C SER A 180 -20.63 -7.97 -10.81
N ILE A 181 -20.33 -7.92 -12.10
CA ILE A 181 -18.95 -7.84 -12.56
C ILE A 181 -18.46 -6.41 -12.39
N ILE A 182 -17.28 -6.27 -11.80
CA ILE A 182 -16.58 -5.02 -11.59
C ILE A 182 -15.42 -4.97 -12.61
N PRO A 183 -15.51 -4.11 -13.65
CA PRO A 183 -14.49 -4.02 -14.69
C PRO A 183 -13.21 -3.38 -14.13
N GLN A 184 -12.13 -3.39 -14.91
CA GLN A 184 -10.88 -2.74 -14.54
C GLN A 184 -11.04 -1.24 -14.26
N ASP A 185 -10.39 -0.74 -13.20
CA ASP A 185 -10.21 0.69 -12.98
C ASP A 185 -8.74 1.02 -12.66
N SER A 186 -8.19 1.93 -13.44
CA SER A 186 -6.83 2.45 -13.27
C SER A 186 -6.60 3.28 -12.00
N LYS A 187 -7.57 3.46 -11.11
CA LYS A 187 -7.42 4.18 -9.85
C LYS A 187 -7.44 3.25 -8.63
N ARG A 188 -7.77 1.97 -8.82
CA ARG A 188 -7.75 0.98 -7.75
C ARG A 188 -6.35 0.55 -7.37
N ILE A 189 -6.20 0.34 -6.07
CA ILE A 189 -5.00 -0.17 -5.42
C ILE A 189 -5.39 -1.43 -4.64
N GLN A 190 -4.68 -2.52 -4.91
CA GLN A 190 -4.84 -3.78 -4.22
C GLN A 190 -3.81 -3.88 -3.09
N VAL A 191 -4.24 -4.36 -1.94
CA VAL A 191 -3.38 -4.79 -0.85
C VAL A 191 -3.46 -6.31 -0.76
N VAL A 192 -2.35 -6.99 -1.00
CA VAL A 192 -2.29 -8.46 -1.08
C VAL A 192 -1.26 -9.02 -0.10
N ASP A 193 -1.43 -10.28 0.29
CA ASP A 193 -0.37 -11.02 0.98
C ASP A 193 0.72 -11.50 0.00
N ARG A 194 1.78 -12.12 0.52
CA ARG A 194 2.88 -12.68 -0.30
C ARG A 194 2.45 -13.75 -1.31
N ASN A 195 1.30 -14.38 -1.11
CA ASN A 195 0.75 -15.40 -2.00
C ASN A 195 -0.16 -14.80 -3.07
N GLY A 196 -0.40 -13.47 -3.03
CA GLY A 196 -1.30 -12.77 -3.94
C GLY A 196 -2.76 -12.87 -3.56
N LYS A 197 -3.07 -13.32 -2.32
CA LYS A 197 -4.43 -13.24 -1.78
C LYS A 197 -4.75 -11.79 -1.47
N VAL A 198 -5.87 -11.30 -1.99
CA VAL A 198 -6.35 -9.94 -1.70
C VAL A 198 -6.78 -9.84 -0.25
N LEU A 199 -6.21 -8.88 0.47
CA LEU A 199 -6.54 -8.55 1.85
C LEU A 199 -7.52 -7.38 1.91
N PHE A 200 -7.34 -6.41 1.01
CA PHE A 200 -8.16 -5.20 0.93
C PHE A 200 -7.98 -4.53 -0.43
N MET A 201 -9.00 -3.82 -0.91
CA MET A 201 -8.90 -2.96 -2.09
C MET A 201 -9.53 -1.59 -1.84
N TYR A 202 -8.99 -0.55 -2.46
CA TYR A 202 -9.58 0.79 -2.42
C TYR A 202 -9.34 1.55 -3.72
N ASN A 203 -10.21 2.52 -4.00
CA ASN A 203 -10.03 3.48 -5.09
C ASN A 203 -9.29 4.72 -4.59
N SER A 204 -8.13 5.04 -5.18
CA SER A 204 -7.27 6.15 -4.75
C SER A 204 -7.66 7.53 -5.29
N GLU A 205 -8.77 7.63 -6.03
CA GLU A 205 -9.20 8.89 -6.64
C GLU A 205 -9.79 9.88 -5.63
N LYS A 206 -10.67 9.39 -4.74
CA LYS A 206 -11.52 10.24 -3.91
C LYS A 206 -10.82 10.80 -2.67
N ASP A 207 -9.96 10.01 -2.04
CA ASP A 207 -9.30 10.35 -0.79
C ASP A 207 -7.79 10.12 -0.85
N ASN A 208 -7.07 10.80 0.06
CA ASN A 208 -5.63 10.62 0.24
C ASN A 208 -5.36 9.51 1.27
N TYR A 209 -5.56 8.27 0.86
CA TYR A 209 -5.29 7.11 1.71
C TYR A 209 -3.79 6.96 1.99
N MET A 210 -3.44 6.74 3.26
CA MET A 210 -2.06 6.56 3.70
C MET A 210 -1.95 5.37 4.61
N PHE A 211 -0.82 4.67 4.50
CA PHE A 211 -0.43 3.62 5.44
C PHE A 211 0.39 4.24 6.57
N ARG A 212 0.15 3.77 7.79
CA ARG A 212 1.06 3.99 8.90
C ARG A 212 1.26 2.73 9.73
N SER A 213 2.33 2.67 10.52
CA SER A 213 2.47 1.64 11.55
C SER A 213 1.45 1.86 12.65
N ILE A 214 0.88 0.80 13.21
CA ILE A 214 -0.05 0.91 14.34
C ILE A 214 0.72 1.45 15.56
N PRO A 215 0.25 2.52 16.22
CA PRO A 215 0.91 3.08 17.40
C PRO A 215 1.09 2.04 18.52
N SER A 216 2.29 1.98 19.09
CA SER A 216 2.59 1.11 20.24
C SER A 216 3.55 1.83 21.20
N LYS A 217 3.41 1.58 22.50
CA LYS A 217 4.30 2.14 23.53
C LYS A 217 5.70 1.51 23.51
N ASP A 218 5.79 0.27 23.06
CA ASP A 218 6.99 -0.56 23.18
C ASP A 218 7.81 -0.65 21.88
N ALA A 219 7.38 0.05 20.82
CA ALA A 219 8.00 -0.02 19.51
C ALA A 219 8.04 1.34 18.82
N GLN A 220 9.14 1.58 18.09
CA GLN A 220 9.26 2.73 17.21
C GLN A 220 8.28 2.59 16.03
N PRO A 221 7.56 3.66 15.64
CA PRO A 221 6.59 3.63 14.54
C PRO A 221 7.33 3.63 13.19
N LEU A 222 7.88 2.46 12.83
CA LEU A 222 8.65 2.25 11.62
C LEU A 222 7.85 1.46 10.60
N ILE A 223 7.93 1.90 9.35
CA ILE A 223 7.39 1.20 8.19
C ILE A 223 8.58 0.88 7.30
N ARG A 224 8.74 -0.39 6.97
CA ARG A 224 9.71 -0.85 5.99
C ARG A 224 9.04 -0.85 4.62
N VAL A 225 9.62 -0.18 3.65
CA VAL A 225 9.19 -0.13 2.25
C VAL A 225 10.34 -0.64 1.39
N ASP A 226 10.14 -1.74 0.68
CA ASP A 226 11.16 -2.43 -0.15
C ASP A 226 12.52 -2.58 0.58
N GLY A 227 12.47 -3.04 1.83
CA GLY A 227 13.66 -3.27 2.66
C GLY A 227 14.21 -2.04 3.38
N LYS A 228 13.77 -0.82 3.06
CA LYS A 228 14.23 0.43 3.70
C LYS A 228 13.25 0.90 4.78
N ASN A 229 13.77 1.34 5.92
CA ASN A 229 12.93 1.81 7.03
C ASN A 229 12.62 3.30 6.93
N PHE A 230 11.37 3.63 7.20
CA PHE A 230 10.83 4.98 7.16
C PHE A 230 9.99 5.26 8.42
N ARG A 231 9.83 6.54 8.75
CA ARG A 231 8.93 7.04 9.80
C ARG A 231 7.77 7.78 9.16
N GLY A 232 6.68 7.92 9.91
CA GLY A 232 5.51 8.67 9.45
C GLY A 232 4.58 7.84 8.58
N THR A 233 3.97 8.46 7.57
CA THR A 233 2.98 7.80 6.70
C THR A 233 3.47 7.62 5.27
N ILE A 234 3.04 6.53 4.65
CA ILE A 234 3.33 6.19 3.26
C ILE A 234 2.06 6.37 2.43
N HIS A 235 2.12 7.22 1.42
CA HIS A 235 1.01 7.48 0.52
C HIS A 235 1.25 6.78 -0.82
N PHE A 236 0.36 5.85 -1.16
CA PHE A 236 0.33 5.23 -2.48
C PHE A 236 -0.75 5.91 -3.30
N LYS A 237 -0.35 6.69 -4.31
CA LYS A 237 -1.29 7.42 -5.16
C LYS A 237 -1.07 7.13 -6.64
N ARG A 238 -2.18 6.93 -7.35
CA ARG A 238 -2.21 6.92 -8.82
C ARG A 238 -2.52 8.32 -9.32
N TYR A 239 -1.49 9.08 -9.68
CA TYR A 239 -1.70 10.34 -10.38
C TYR A 239 -2.30 10.06 -11.79
N SER A 240 -3.13 10.98 -12.29
CA SER A 240 -3.79 10.98 -13.63
C SER A 240 -2.99 11.71 -14.69
#